data_AF-A0A8H6YRT3-F1
#
_entry.id   AF-A0A8H6YRT3-F1
#
_cell.length_a   1.000
_cell.length_b   1.000
_cell.length_c   1.000
_cell.angle_alpha   90.00
_cell.angle_beta   90.00
_cell.angle_gamma   90.00
#
_symmetry.space_group_name_H-M   'P 1'
#
loop_
_entity.id
_entity.type
_entity.pdbx_description
1 polymer ?
#
loop_
_entity_poly.entity_id
_entity_poly.type
_entity_poly.pdbx_seq_one_letter_code
_entity_poly.pdbx_strand_id
1 'polypeptide(L)'
;MLDKFPPEMCAHIFEFACRDPGCTGRSLSLVSRYIHQASELARYMNIVLVGRAQIFAFAQFVEHTDIQLKTRHLFINGHEAYAEMYSTNEVEANAQTEYARLAALLSPADERL
;
A
#
# COMPACT_ATOMS: atom_id res chain seq x y z
N MET A 1 -25.88 -11.68 15.25
CA MET A 1 -25.00 -10.58 14.84
C MET A 1 -25.20 -10.42 13.34
N LEU A 2 -24.36 -9.71 12.57
CA LEU A 2 -24.51 -9.60 11.11
C LEU A 2 -24.51 -10.96 10.37
N ASP A 3 -23.89 -11.97 10.99
CA ASP A 3 -23.89 -13.39 10.61
C ASP A 3 -25.28 -14.07 10.53
N LYS A 4 -26.34 -13.43 11.02
CA LYS A 4 -27.72 -13.91 10.90
C LYS A 4 -28.43 -13.44 9.63
N PHE A 5 -27.85 -12.46 8.93
CA PHE A 5 -28.40 -11.98 7.67
C PHE A 5 -27.87 -12.81 6.50
N PRO A 6 -28.61 -12.88 5.39
CA PRO A 6 -28.05 -13.42 4.16
C PRO A 6 -26.96 -12.47 3.61
N PRO A 7 -25.94 -13.00 2.90
CA PRO A 7 -24.79 -12.22 2.46
C PRO A 7 -25.16 -11.04 1.55
N GLU A 8 -26.26 -11.12 0.82
CA GLU A 8 -26.78 -10.05 -0.05
C GLU A 8 -27.20 -8.81 0.76
N MET A 9 -27.82 -9.03 1.93
CA MET A 9 -28.18 -7.93 2.83
C MET A 9 -26.94 -7.28 3.44
N CYS A 10 -25.95 -8.09 3.82
CA CYS A 10 -24.66 -7.60 4.28
C CYS A 10 -23.96 -6.78 3.18
N ALA A 11 -23.94 -7.28 1.94
CA ALA A 11 -23.36 -6.58 0.79
C ALA A 11 -24.03 -5.21 0.56
N HIS A 12 -25.37 -5.13 0.64
CA HIS A 12 -26.08 -3.85 0.57
C HIS A 12 -25.68 -2.90 1.69
N ILE A 13 -25.62 -3.37 2.94
CA ILE A 13 -25.16 -2.55 4.07
C ILE A 13 -23.74 -2.04 3.82
N PHE A 14 -22.84 -2.91 3.32
CA PHE A 14 -21.45 -2.56 3.06
C PHE A 14 -21.31 -1.55 1.92
N GLU A 15 -22.17 -1.60 0.90
CA GLU A 15 -22.20 -0.58 -0.16
C GLU A 15 -22.46 0.84 0.39
N PHE A 16 -23.33 0.96 1.40
CA PHE A 16 -23.59 2.23 2.07
C PHE A 16 -22.54 2.60 3.11
N ALA A 17 -21.96 1.62 3.81
CA ALA A 17 -20.94 1.88 4.83
C ALA A 17 -19.57 2.22 4.22
N CYS A 18 -19.20 1.58 3.11
CA CYS A 18 -17.91 1.77 2.44
C CYS A 18 -17.96 2.97 1.49
N ARG A 19 -18.08 4.18 2.04
CA ARG A 19 -17.98 5.46 1.30
C ARG A 19 -16.64 6.17 1.48
N ASP A 20 -15.76 5.56 2.26
CA ASP A 20 -14.42 6.05 2.55
C ASP A 20 -13.39 5.53 1.51
N PRO A 21 -12.10 5.91 1.63
CA PRO A 21 -11.00 5.46 0.76
C PRO A 21 -10.68 3.95 0.71
N GLY A 22 -11.54 3.08 1.25
CA GLY A 22 -11.36 1.62 1.33
C GLY A 22 -11.02 1.12 2.74
N CYS A 23 -10.94 2.02 3.73
CA CYS A 23 -10.64 1.72 5.12
C CYS A 23 -11.71 0.83 5.75
N THR A 24 -12.99 1.17 5.55
CA THR A 24 -14.12 0.40 6.10
C THR A 24 -14.19 -0.99 5.47
N GLY A 25 -14.06 -1.10 4.14
CA GLY A 25 -14.07 -2.39 3.44
C GLY A 25 -12.96 -3.32 3.93
N ARG A 26 -11.74 -2.78 4.13
CA ARG A 26 -10.62 -3.53 4.72
C ARG A 26 -10.93 -3.96 6.15
N SER A 27 -11.49 -3.07 6.97
CA SER A 27 -11.80 -3.35 8.38
C SER A 27 -12.85 -4.45 8.53
N LEU A 28 -13.90 -4.43 7.69
CA LEU A 28 -14.93 -5.47 7.64
C LEU A 28 -14.31 -6.84 7.36
N SER A 29 -13.34 -6.91 6.44
CA SER A 29 -12.70 -8.19 6.08
C SER A 29 -11.94 -8.88 7.21
N LEU A 30 -11.69 -8.17 8.32
CA LEU A 30 -10.97 -8.67 9.49
C LEU A 30 -11.89 -9.10 10.65
N VAL A 31 -13.19 -8.87 10.56
CA VAL A 31 -14.13 -9.10 11.68
C VAL A 31 -14.38 -10.58 11.94
N SER A 32 -14.71 -11.35 10.90
CA SER A 32 -14.99 -12.79 10.99
C SER A 32 -14.89 -13.44 9.62
N ARG A 33 -14.84 -14.78 9.56
CA ARG A 33 -14.85 -15.51 8.27
C ARG A 33 -16.08 -15.19 7.41
N TYR A 34 -17.26 -15.08 8.02
CA TYR A 34 -18.50 -14.75 7.32
C TYR A 34 -18.44 -13.32 6.75
N ILE A 35 -18.04 -12.34 7.56
CA ILE A 35 -17.95 -10.95 7.12
C ILE A 35 -16.83 -10.77 6.09
N HIS A 36 -15.73 -11.52 6.21
CA HIS A 36 -14.68 -11.55 5.21
C HIS A 36 -15.22 -11.88 3.82
N GLN A 37 -16.00 -12.94 3.71
CA GLN A 37 -16.64 -13.34 2.44
C GLN A 37 -17.70 -12.32 2.00
N ALA A 38 -18.59 -11.91 2.91
CA ALA A 38 -19.67 -11.00 2.57
C ALA A 38 -19.18 -9.58 2.17
N SER A 39 -17.99 -9.17 2.62
CA SER A 39 -17.38 -7.87 2.31
C SER A 39 -16.45 -7.88 1.09
N GLU A 40 -16.31 -9.01 0.40
CA GLU A 40 -15.35 -9.17 -0.71
C GLU A 40 -15.51 -8.07 -1.77
N LEU A 41 -16.74 -7.80 -2.19
CA LEU A 41 -17.03 -6.76 -3.19
C LEU A 41 -16.72 -5.36 -2.65
N ALA A 42 -17.00 -5.09 -1.39
CA ALA A 42 -16.83 -3.78 -0.79
C ALA A 42 -15.36 -3.41 -0.51
N ARG A 43 -14.47 -4.41 -0.39
CA ARG A 43 -13.05 -4.24 -0.05
C ARG A 43 -12.29 -3.38 -1.07
N TYR A 44 -12.70 -3.41 -2.33
CA TYR A 44 -12.01 -2.73 -3.44
C TYR A 44 -12.91 -1.79 -4.23
N MET A 45 -14.11 -1.45 -3.72
CA MET A 45 -15.01 -0.54 -4.42
C MET A 45 -14.46 0.89 -4.52
N ASN A 46 -13.81 1.36 -3.46
CA ASN A 46 -13.14 2.66 -3.44
C ASN A 46 -11.66 2.45 -3.14
N ILE A 47 -10.80 2.98 -4.00
CA ILE A 47 -9.37 2.85 -3.88
C ILE A 47 -8.75 4.23 -4.04
N VAL A 48 -7.94 4.62 -3.06
CA VAL A 48 -7.17 5.86 -3.08
C VAL A 48 -5.71 5.47 -2.95
N LEU A 49 -4.93 5.79 -3.99
CA LEU A 49 -3.49 5.53 -4.04
C LEU A 49 -2.76 6.86 -3.99
N VAL A 50 -1.90 7.03 -2.99
CA VAL A 50 -1.10 8.25 -2.79
C VAL A 50 0.37 7.88 -2.70
N GLY A 51 1.18 8.49 -3.55
CA GLY A 51 2.61 8.20 -3.69
C GLY A 51 2.88 7.03 -4.61
N ARG A 52 4.13 6.96 -5.09
CA ARG A 52 4.55 5.94 -6.07
C ARG A 52 4.55 4.55 -5.46
N ALA A 53 4.91 4.42 -4.19
CA ALA A 53 4.98 3.12 -3.52
C ALA A 53 3.62 2.41 -3.52
N GLN A 54 2.53 3.13 -3.21
CA GLN A 54 1.18 2.57 -3.21
C GLN A 54 0.71 2.19 -4.62
N ILE A 55 1.03 3.03 -5.61
CA ILE A 55 0.67 2.78 -7.01
C ILE A 55 1.34 1.51 -7.52
N PHE A 56 2.65 1.36 -7.32
CA PHE A 56 3.39 0.18 -7.76
C PHE A 56 2.97 -1.08 -7.00
N ALA A 57 2.82 -1.01 -5.68
CA ALA A 57 2.36 -2.15 -4.89
C ALA A 57 0.96 -2.60 -5.30
N PHE A 58 0.06 -1.66 -5.58
CA PHE A 58 -1.28 -1.98 -6.07
C PHE A 58 -1.24 -2.57 -7.48
N ALA A 59 -0.44 -2.02 -8.40
CA ALA A 59 -0.28 -2.57 -9.74
C ALA A 59 0.23 -4.02 -9.70
N GLN A 60 1.29 -4.29 -8.92
CA GLN A 60 1.79 -5.65 -8.71
C GLN A 60 0.73 -6.57 -8.11
N PHE A 61 -0.03 -6.10 -7.12
CA PHE A 61 -1.13 -6.85 -6.53
C PHE A 61 -2.16 -7.25 -7.58
N VAL A 62 -2.59 -6.33 -8.45
CA VAL A 62 -3.57 -6.61 -9.50
C VAL A 62 -3.03 -7.58 -10.55
N GLU A 63 -1.77 -7.45 -10.95
CA GLU A 63 -1.15 -8.34 -11.95
C GLU A 63 -1.02 -9.79 -11.45
N HIS A 64 -0.76 -9.99 -10.16
CA HIS A 64 -0.47 -11.31 -9.58
C HIS A 64 -1.69 -11.97 -8.94
N THR A 65 -2.84 -11.30 -8.95
CA THR A 65 -4.04 -11.79 -8.27
C THR A 65 -5.17 -11.99 -9.25
N ASP A 66 -5.72 -13.20 -9.31
CA ASP A 66 -6.86 -13.55 -10.17
C ASP A 66 -8.20 -13.09 -9.56
N ILE A 67 -8.21 -11.90 -8.96
CA ILE A 67 -9.41 -11.28 -8.37
C ILE A 67 -10.01 -10.31 -9.37
N GLN A 68 -11.29 -10.49 -9.67
CA GLN A 68 -12.06 -9.48 -10.38
C GLN A 68 -12.35 -8.29 -9.46
N LEU A 69 -11.53 -7.24 -9.59
CA LEU A 69 -11.77 -5.98 -8.90
C LEU A 69 -13.00 -5.28 -9.47
N LYS A 70 -14.02 -5.10 -8.64
CA LYS A 70 -15.20 -4.27 -8.96
C LYS A 70 -15.02 -2.84 -8.44
N THR A 71 -13.92 -2.21 -8.85
CA THR A 71 -13.60 -0.83 -8.44
C THR A 71 -14.60 0.14 -9.06
N ARG A 72 -15.31 0.90 -8.22
CA ARG A 72 -16.27 1.93 -8.66
C ARG A 72 -15.63 3.33 -8.63
N HIS A 73 -14.75 3.57 -7.66
CA HIS A 73 -14.06 4.84 -7.48
C HIS A 73 -12.55 4.58 -7.31
N LEU A 74 -11.73 5.13 -8.22
CA LEU A 74 -10.27 5.05 -8.17
C LEU A 74 -9.70 6.47 -8.20
N PHE A 75 -8.94 6.82 -7.18
CA PHE A 75 -8.17 8.06 -7.12
C PHE A 75 -6.68 7.73 -7.06
N ILE A 76 -5.89 8.42 -7.88
CA ILE A 76 -4.44 8.25 -7.95
C ILE A 76 -3.78 9.62 -7.82
N ASN A 77 -2.88 9.73 -6.85
CA ASN A 77 -1.97 10.86 -6.71
C ASN A 77 -0.53 10.35 -6.72
N GLY A 78 0.16 10.55 -7.84
CA GLY A 78 1.54 10.12 -8.04
C GLY A 78 2.59 11.11 -7.57
N HIS A 79 2.21 12.25 -6.97
CA HIS A 79 3.18 13.17 -6.39
C HIS A 79 3.94 12.45 -5.27
N GLU A 80 5.27 12.62 -5.22
CA GLU A 80 6.07 12.11 -4.11
C GLU A 80 5.45 12.62 -2.81
N ALA A 81 4.92 11.70 -2.00
CA ALA A 81 4.51 12.06 -0.66
C ALA A 81 5.78 12.56 0.04
N TYR A 82 5.70 13.64 0.81
CA TYR A 82 6.87 14.16 1.56
C TYR A 82 7.61 13.04 2.33
N ALA A 83 6.89 12.02 2.80
CA ALA A 83 7.44 10.83 3.44
C ALA A 83 8.39 9.99 2.53
N GLU A 84 8.10 9.87 1.23
CA GLU A 84 8.95 9.17 0.27
C GLU A 84 10.28 9.93 0.07
N MET A 85 10.23 11.26 -0.06
CA MET A 85 11.42 12.12 -0.18
C MET A 85 12.39 11.97 1.00
N TYR A 86 11.88 11.87 2.24
CA TYR A 86 12.75 11.69 3.41
C TYR A 86 13.34 10.28 3.52
N SER A 87 12.64 9.25 3.03
CA SER A 87 13.16 7.86 3.04
C SER A 87 14.32 7.65 2.06
N THR A 88 14.30 8.34 0.91
CA THR A 88 15.38 8.26 -0.08
C THR A 88 16.61 9.03 0.38
N ASN A 89 16.42 10.20 1.00
CA ASN A 89 17.53 11.02 1.51
C ASN A 89 18.35 10.33 2.61
N GLU A 90 17.73 9.55 3.51
CA GLU A 90 18.48 8.79 4.53
C GLU A 90 19.29 7.64 3.93
N VAL A 91 18.77 6.95 2.92
CA VAL A 91 19.49 5.87 2.22
C VAL A 91 20.64 6.44 1.37
N GLU A 92 20.42 7.55 0.67
CA GLU A 92 21.47 8.24 -0.12
C GLU A 92 22.56 8.84 0.77
N ALA A 93 22.20 9.45 1.90
CA ALA A 93 23.18 9.97 2.86
C ALA A 93 24.04 8.86 3.49
N ASN A 94 23.43 7.70 3.77
CA ASN A 94 24.15 6.52 4.27
C ASN A 94 25.06 5.91 3.20
N ALA A 95 24.61 5.83 1.94
CA ALA A 95 25.43 5.35 0.83
C ALA A 95 26.64 6.25 0.57
N GLN A 96 26.46 7.58 0.62
CA GLN A 96 27.55 8.53 0.46
C GLN A 96 28.59 8.43 1.58
N THR A 97 28.13 8.18 2.81
CA THR A 97 28.99 7.97 3.98
C THR A 97 29.78 6.66 3.88
N GLU A 98 29.17 5.58 3.39
CA GLU A 98 29.86 4.31 3.15
C GLU A 98 30.88 4.40 2.01
N TYR A 99 30.53 5.05 0.89
CA TYR A 99 31.47 5.28 -0.21
C TYR A 99 32.68 6.11 0.23
N ALA A 100 32.48 7.15 1.05
CA ALA A 100 33.58 7.94 1.61
C ALA A 100 34.48 7.10 2.54
N ARG A 101 33.92 6.17 3.33
CA ARG A 101 34.68 5.24 4.19
C ARG A 101 35.48 4.23 3.37
N LEU A 102 34.88 3.64 2.33
CA LEU A 102 35.56 2.71 1.43
C LEU A 102 36.68 3.40 0.63
N ALA A 103 36.45 4.64 0.16
CA ALA A 103 37.47 5.44 -0.50
C ALA A 103 38.64 5.79 0.43
N ALA A 104 38.39 6.05 1.71
CA ALA A 104 39.45 6.27 2.70
C ALA A 104 40.27 5.01 3.01
N LEU A 105 39.66 3.83 2.94
CA LEU A 105 40.33 2.54 3.13
C LEU A 105 41.16 2.10 1.91
N LEU A 106 40.75 2.57 0.73
CA LEU A 106 41.41 2.31 -0.56
C LEU A 106 42.38 3.42 -0.98
N SER A 107 42.47 4.51 -0.20
CA SER A 107 43.53 5.49 -0.37
C SER A 107 44.86 4.84 0.01
N PRO A 108 45.86 4.78 -0.89
CA PRO A 108 47.17 4.24 -0.54
C PRO A 108 47.73 5.04 0.64
N ALA A 109 48.09 4.33 1.71
CA ALA A 109 48.81 4.92 2.83
C ALA A 109 50.08 5.57 2.27
N ASP A 110 50.28 6.85 2.59
CA ASP A 110 51.45 7.67 2.27
C ASP A 110 52.71 6.83 2.01
N GLU A 111 53.08 6.67 0.73
CA GLU A 111 54.46 6.44 0.34
C GLU A 111 55.24 7.71 0.66
N ARG A 112 55.80 7.78 1.87
CA ARG A 112 56.82 8.78 2.22
C ARG A 112 58.09 8.08 2.68
N LEU A 113 59.05 8.12 1.75
CA LEU A 113 60.51 8.19 1.91
C LEU A 113 60.98 8.60 3.32
#